data_AF-A0A2E7VCR8-F1
#
_entry.id   AF-A0A2E7VCR8-F1
#
_cell.length_a   1.000
_cell.length_b   1.000
_cell.length_c   1.000
_cell.angle_alpha   90.00
_cell.angle_beta   90.00
_cell.angle_gamma   90.00
#
_symmetry.space_group_name_H-M   'P 1'
#
loop_
_entity.id
_entity.type
_entity.pdbx_description
1 polymer ?
#
loop_
_entity_poly.entity_id
_entity_poly.type
_entity_poly.pdbx_seq_one_letter_code
_entity_poly.pdbx_strand_id
1 'polypeptide(L)'
;MPRKGQGQKIQTATGQQYGQAAEQEEAQRAMPLPKVVTPSPGEAGAFTRPTERPNEPIMTPGPGLPPRVVSQQTNEAVAALTPLLEMVASQPFASEETKKIVRQIRFSNSNPGLQ
;
A
#
# COMPACT_ATOMS: atom_id res chain seq x y z
N MET A 1 34.32 10.62 -7.40
CA MET A 1 33.64 11.00 -8.67
C MET A 1 32.30 10.27 -8.72
N PRO A 2 31.14 10.93 -8.84
CA PRO A 2 29.84 10.25 -8.89
C PRO A 2 29.57 9.75 -10.31
N ARG A 3 29.39 8.44 -10.49
CA ARG A 3 29.08 7.82 -11.77
C ARG A 3 27.59 7.99 -12.07
N LYS A 4 27.29 8.88 -13.03
CA LYS A 4 25.97 9.10 -13.63
C LYS A 4 25.63 7.87 -14.50
N GLY A 5 25.05 6.85 -13.89
CA GLY A 5 24.62 5.63 -14.57
C GLY A 5 23.29 5.17 -13.98
N GLN A 6 22.43 4.65 -14.85
CA GLN A 6 21.10 4.06 -14.59
C GLN A 6 21.21 2.81 -13.68
N GLY A 7 21.73 2.97 -12.48
CA GLY A 7 21.86 1.93 -11.47
C GLY A 7 20.62 1.91 -10.59
N GLN A 8 20.09 0.73 -10.33
CA GLN A 8 19.04 0.57 -9.33
C GLN A 8 19.55 1.04 -7.98
N LYS A 9 18.72 1.83 -7.31
CA LYS A 9 18.95 2.19 -5.91
C LYS A 9 18.76 0.91 -5.10
N ILE A 10 19.86 0.40 -4.54
CA ILE A 10 19.81 -0.70 -3.58
C ILE A 10 18.99 -0.21 -2.39
N GLN A 11 17.92 -0.91 -2.07
CA GLN A 11 16.97 -0.51 -1.02
C GLN A 11 16.78 -1.68 -0.06
N THR A 12 17.07 -1.44 1.21
CA THR A 12 16.84 -2.39 2.30
C THR A 12 15.65 -1.90 3.14
N ALA A 13 14.83 -2.83 3.63
CA ALA A 13 13.70 -2.48 4.50
C ALA A 13 14.19 -1.93 5.86
N THR A 14 13.42 -1.07 6.51
CA THR A 14 13.74 -0.56 7.86
C THR A 14 13.35 -1.59 8.93
N GLY A 15 14.17 -1.73 9.98
CA GLY A 15 13.89 -2.63 11.11
C GLY A 15 14.33 -4.09 10.95
N GLN A 16 15.22 -4.38 10.00
CA GLN A 16 15.75 -5.74 9.81
C GLN A 16 16.70 -6.16 10.93
N GLN A 17 16.74 -7.47 11.22
CA GLN A 17 17.72 -8.03 12.15
C GLN A 17 19.14 -7.91 11.56
N TYR A 18 20.14 -7.83 12.45
CA TYR A 18 21.55 -7.73 12.07
C TYR A 18 21.93 -8.86 11.09
N GLY A 19 22.44 -8.50 9.91
CA GLY A 19 22.82 -9.43 8.84
C GLY A 19 21.86 -9.47 7.63
N GLN A 20 20.55 -9.30 7.84
CA GLN A 20 19.56 -9.42 6.75
C GLN A 20 19.65 -8.29 5.72
N ALA A 21 20.02 -7.09 6.17
CA ALA A 21 20.24 -5.96 5.27
C ALA A 21 21.36 -6.27 4.25
N ALA A 22 22.46 -6.91 4.68
CA ALA A 22 23.57 -7.25 3.80
C ALA A 22 23.19 -8.28 2.74
N GLU A 23 22.40 -9.29 3.12
CA GLU A 23 21.87 -10.28 2.18
C GLU A 23 20.95 -9.65 1.13
N GLN A 24 20.13 -8.67 1.52
CA GLN A 24 19.29 -7.93 0.59
C GLN A 24 20.10 -7.09 -0.40
N GLU A 25 21.17 -6.47 0.07
CA GLU A 25 22.06 -5.71 -0.81
C GLU A 25 22.79 -6.61 -1.80
N GLU A 26 23.26 -7.77 -1.36
CA GLU A 26 23.96 -8.73 -2.20
C GLU A 26 23.02 -9.37 -3.23
N ALA A 27 21.79 -9.71 -2.84
CA ALA A 27 20.76 -10.21 -3.74
C ALA A 27 20.44 -9.20 -4.85
N GLN A 28 20.32 -7.90 -4.51
CA GLN A 28 20.06 -6.84 -5.49
C GLN A 28 21.25 -6.56 -6.42
N ARG A 29 22.47 -6.90 -6.00
CA ARG A 29 23.67 -6.86 -6.85
C ARG A 29 23.77 -8.07 -7.78
N ALA A 30 23.41 -9.26 -7.28
CA ALA A 30 23.45 -10.50 -8.04
C ALA A 30 22.35 -10.57 -9.10
N MET A 31 21.16 -10.06 -8.80
CA MET A 31 20.00 -10.02 -9.70
C MET A 31 19.43 -8.60 -9.79
N PRO A 32 19.88 -7.78 -10.76
CA PRO A 32 19.27 -6.48 -10.97
C PRO A 32 17.79 -6.66 -11.35
N LEU A 33 16.91 -5.89 -10.70
CA LEU A 33 15.48 -5.93 -10.97
C LEU A 33 15.20 -5.62 -12.47
N PRO A 34 14.11 -6.12 -13.04
CA PRO A 34 13.66 -5.64 -14.33
C PRO A 34 13.39 -4.14 -14.24
N LYS A 35 13.90 -3.34 -15.20
CA LYS A 35 13.49 -1.94 -15.32
C LYS A 35 11.99 -1.95 -15.60
N VAL A 36 11.20 -1.40 -14.67
CA VAL A 36 9.76 -1.23 -14.87
C VAL A 36 9.58 -0.19 -15.96
N VAL A 37 9.34 -0.66 -17.18
CA VAL A 37 8.83 0.20 -18.24
C VAL A 37 7.37 0.45 -17.87
N THR A 38 7.07 1.63 -17.33
CA THR A 38 5.68 2.08 -17.22
C THR A 38 5.19 2.39 -18.62
N PRO A 39 4.29 1.57 -19.22
CA PRO A 39 3.73 1.93 -20.51
C PRO A 39 2.87 3.18 -20.33
N SER A 40 3.23 4.27 -21.02
CA SER A 40 2.34 5.41 -21.16
C SER A 40 1.12 4.96 -21.98
N PRO A 41 -0.12 5.22 -21.55
CA PRO A 41 -1.29 4.92 -22.36
C PRO A 41 -1.16 5.59 -23.73
N GLY A 42 -1.09 4.79 -24.80
CA GLY A 42 -0.93 5.29 -26.18
C GLY A 42 0.47 5.24 -26.76
N GLU A 43 1.52 4.96 -25.98
CA GLU A 43 2.87 4.68 -26.53
C GLU A 43 3.00 3.20 -26.90
N ALA A 44 2.15 2.75 -27.81
CA ALA A 44 2.52 1.59 -28.61
C ALA A 44 3.65 2.05 -29.54
N GLY A 45 4.89 1.68 -29.24
CA GLY A 45 6.05 1.90 -30.12
C GLY A 45 5.78 1.47 -31.57
N ALA A 46 6.68 1.84 -32.49
CA ALA A 46 6.56 1.72 -33.95
C ALA A 46 5.52 0.69 -34.46
N PHE A 47 4.56 1.13 -35.28
CA PHE A 47 3.44 0.31 -35.80
C PHE A 47 3.86 -0.99 -36.52
N THR A 48 5.12 -1.11 -36.91
CA THR A 48 5.69 -2.29 -37.58
C THR A 48 6.39 -3.27 -36.64
N ARG A 49 6.44 -3.01 -35.33
CA ARG A 49 7.06 -3.93 -34.39
C ARG A 49 6.21 -5.20 -34.23
N PRO A 50 6.82 -6.39 -34.20
CA PRO A 50 6.12 -7.60 -33.82
C PRO A 50 5.44 -7.43 -32.46
N THR A 51 4.24 -7.95 -32.29
CA THR A 51 3.56 -7.96 -30.99
C THR A 51 4.45 -8.71 -29.99
N GLU A 52 4.85 -8.04 -28.91
CA GLU A 52 5.78 -8.63 -27.94
C GLU A 52 5.14 -9.84 -27.22
N ARG A 53 3.81 -9.92 -27.18
CA ARG A 53 3.00 -10.96 -26.52
C ARG A 53 1.71 -11.29 -27.31
N PRO A 54 1.79 -11.97 -28.46
CA PRO A 54 0.63 -12.24 -29.33
C PRO A 54 -0.40 -13.18 -28.70
N ASN A 55 0.03 -14.01 -27.75
CA ASN A 55 -0.80 -15.04 -27.14
C ASN A 55 -1.28 -14.66 -25.72
N GLU A 56 -1.00 -13.45 -25.23
CA GLU A 56 -1.53 -13.02 -23.95
C GLU A 56 -2.98 -12.53 -24.10
N PRO A 57 -3.94 -13.08 -23.35
CA PRO A 57 -5.31 -12.59 -23.39
C PRO A 57 -5.34 -11.14 -22.90
N ILE A 58 -5.89 -10.25 -23.71
CA ILE A 58 -6.00 -8.80 -23.47
C ILE A 58 -6.73 -8.50 -22.14
N MET A 59 -7.56 -9.45 -21.69
CA MET A 59 -8.36 -9.35 -20.47
C MET A 59 -7.64 -9.82 -19.21
N THR A 60 -6.32 -10.09 -19.23
CA THR A 60 -5.60 -10.48 -18.01
C THR A 60 -5.65 -9.31 -17.03
N PRO A 61 -6.44 -9.38 -15.94
CA PRO A 61 -6.39 -8.32 -14.94
C PRO A 61 -4.96 -8.30 -14.40
N GLY A 62 -4.33 -7.14 -14.39
CA GLY A 62 -3.03 -6.97 -13.75
C GLY A 62 -3.09 -7.50 -12.31
N PRO A 63 -1.94 -7.87 -11.71
CA PRO A 63 -1.92 -8.39 -10.34
C PRO A 63 -2.75 -7.47 -9.45
N GLY A 64 -3.86 -8.01 -8.94
CA GLY A 64 -4.81 -7.24 -8.14
C GLY A 64 -4.04 -6.55 -7.03
N LEU A 65 -4.38 -5.29 -6.75
CA LEU A 65 -3.85 -4.61 -5.57
C LEU A 65 -4.03 -5.56 -4.38
N PRO A 66 -2.96 -5.78 -3.57
CA PRO A 66 -3.09 -6.67 -2.43
C PRO A 66 -4.25 -6.16 -1.57
N PRO A 67 -5.09 -7.06 -1.03
CA PRO A 67 -6.17 -6.64 -0.15
C PRO A 67 -5.56 -5.79 0.96
N ARG A 68 -6.12 -4.60 1.19
CA ARG A 68 -5.70 -3.73 2.29
C ARG A 68 -5.92 -4.51 3.57
N VAL A 69 -4.83 -5.02 4.15
CA VAL A 69 -4.86 -5.69 5.46
C VAL A 69 -5.17 -4.61 6.48
N VAL A 70 -6.44 -4.48 6.85
CA VAL A 70 -6.84 -3.69 8.02
C VAL A 70 -6.43 -4.53 9.23
N SER A 71 -5.27 -4.22 9.82
CA SER A 71 -4.76 -4.99 10.96
C SER A 71 -5.70 -4.83 12.15
N GLN A 72 -5.97 -5.92 12.88
CA GLN A 72 -6.80 -5.90 14.09
C GLN A 72 -6.32 -4.87 15.13
N GLN A 73 -5.01 -4.57 15.15
CA GLN A 73 -4.41 -3.52 15.97
C GLN A 73 -5.04 -2.13 15.75
N THR A 74 -5.46 -1.82 14.50
CA THR A 74 -6.12 -0.54 14.23
C THR A 74 -7.49 -0.44 14.91
N ASN A 75 -8.20 -1.56 15.08
CA ASN A 75 -9.50 -1.58 15.76
C ASN A 75 -9.36 -1.41 17.28
N GLU A 76 -8.34 -2.03 17.90
CA GLU A 76 -8.09 -1.88 19.34
C GLU A 76 -7.66 -0.45 19.70
N ALA A 77 -6.79 0.17 18.89
CA ALA A 77 -6.37 1.54 19.09
C ALA A 77 -7.55 2.52 18.98
N VAL A 78 -8.45 2.31 18.02
CA VAL A 78 -9.66 3.13 17.87
C VAL A 78 -10.65 2.89 19.02
N ALA A 79 -10.79 1.65 19.50
CA ALA A 79 -11.61 1.34 20.66
C ALA A 79 -11.10 2.05 21.94
N ALA A 80 -9.77 2.07 22.15
CA ALA A 80 -9.17 2.78 23.28
C ALA A 80 -9.40 4.30 23.25
N LEU A 81 -9.48 4.90 22.06
CA LEU A 81 -9.72 6.33 21.87
C LEU A 81 -11.20 6.73 21.88
N THR A 82 -12.11 5.76 21.83
CA THR A 82 -13.57 6.00 21.78
C THR A 82 -14.09 6.92 22.90
N PRO A 83 -13.74 6.75 24.20
CA PRO A 83 -14.25 7.63 25.25
C PRO A 83 -13.80 9.10 25.09
N LEU A 84 -12.59 9.33 24.57
CA LEU A 84 -12.09 10.68 24.28
C LEU A 84 -12.87 11.31 23.12
N LEU A 85 -13.16 10.53 22.08
CA LEU A 85 -13.97 10.99 20.95
C LEU A 85 -15.42 11.28 21.37
N GLU A 86 -15.99 10.52 22.29
CA GLU A 86 -17.32 10.80 22.86
C GLU A 86 -17.34 12.11 23.65
N MET A 87 -16.30 12.38 24.43
CA MET A 87 -16.14 13.65 25.13
C MET A 87 -16.12 14.82 24.13
N VAL A 88 -15.34 14.73 23.04
CA VAL A 88 -15.29 15.77 22.00
C VAL A 88 -16.64 15.92 21.30
N ALA A 89 -17.31 14.82 20.95
CA ALA A 89 -18.61 14.84 20.29
C ALA A 89 -19.74 15.40 21.19
N SER A 90 -19.58 15.33 22.51
CA SER A 90 -20.54 15.89 23.48
C SER A 90 -20.45 17.43 23.61
N GLN A 91 -19.41 18.05 23.07
CA GLN A 91 -19.24 19.51 23.15
C GLN A 91 -20.28 20.24 22.27
N PRO A 92 -20.76 21.41 22.71
CA PRO A 92 -21.78 22.16 21.96
C PRO A 92 -21.30 22.65 20.58
N PHE A 93 -19.98 22.78 20.40
CA PHE A 93 -19.36 23.21 19.14
C PHE A 93 -18.93 22.04 18.23
N ALA A 94 -19.19 20.80 18.63
CA ALA A 94 -18.83 19.63 17.82
C ALA A 94 -19.65 19.61 16.52
N SER A 95 -18.97 19.40 15.39
CA SER A 95 -19.64 19.29 14.10
C SER A 95 -20.56 18.06 14.05
N GLU A 96 -21.64 18.15 13.28
CA GLU A 96 -22.56 17.03 13.06
C GLU A 96 -21.85 15.81 12.44
N GLU A 97 -20.81 16.05 11.65
CA GLU A 97 -19.96 14.99 11.10
C GLU A 97 -19.19 14.25 12.20
N THR A 98 -18.63 14.98 13.17
CA THR A 98 -17.92 14.37 14.32
C THR A 98 -18.86 13.46 15.10
N LYS A 99 -20.08 13.94 15.39
CA LYS A 99 -21.09 13.14 16.11
C LYS A 99 -21.48 11.87 15.34
N LYS A 100 -21.64 11.97 14.02
CA LYS A 100 -21.94 10.83 13.14
C LYS A 100 -20.82 9.79 13.16
N ILE A 101 -19.56 10.23 13.05
CA ILE A 101 -18.40 9.35 13.07
C ILE A 101 -18.31 8.60 14.40
N VAL A 102 -18.42 9.30 15.53
CA VAL A 102 -18.36 8.68 16.86
C VAL A 102 -19.50 7.68 17.06
N ARG A 103 -20.71 8.02 16.60
CA ARG A 103 -21.84 7.09 16.60
C ARG A 103 -21.55 5.84 15.78
N GLN A 104 -20.96 5.99 14.59
CA GLN A 104 -20.59 4.86 13.73
C GLN A 104 -19.54 3.96 14.38
N ILE A 105 -18.51 4.54 15.02
CA ILE A 105 -17.48 3.80 15.77
C ILE A 105 -18.12 3.02 16.93
N ARG A 106 -19.09 3.62 17.64
CA ARG A 106 -19.84 2.92 18.71
C ARG A 106 -20.59 1.71 18.15
N PHE A 107 -21.30 1.86 17.03
CA PHE A 107 -22.07 0.79 16.42
C PHE A 107 -21.19 -0.36 15.90
N SER A 108 -20.02 -0.05 15.32
CA SER A 108 -19.09 -1.09 14.88
C SER A 108 -18.46 -1.84 16.06
N ASN A 109 -18.15 -1.14 17.16
CA ASN A 109 -17.58 -1.76 18.36
C ASN A 109 -18.60 -2.58 19.16
N SER A 110 -19.89 -2.22 19.13
CA SER A 110 -20.94 -2.96 19.84
C SER A 110 -21.44 -4.20 19.10
N ASN A 111 -21.03 -4.42 17.84
CA ASN A 111 -21.46 -5.58 17.04
C ASN A 111 -20.25 -6.38 16.51
N PRO A 112 -19.61 -7.22 17.35
CA PRO A 112 -18.42 -7.98 16.96
C PRO A 112 -18.71 -9.19 16.02
N GLY A 113 -19.92 -9.33 15.49
CA GLY A 113 -20.44 -10.61 14.97
C GLY A 113 -20.80 -10.71 13.49
N LEU A 114 -20.23 -9.91 12.58
CA LEU A 114 -20.40 -10.10 11.13
C LEU A 114 -19.06 -9.88 10.41
N GLN A 115 -18.23 -10.93 10.37
CA GLN A 115 -17.20 -11.16 9.36
C GLN A 115 -17.45 -12.52 8.73
#